data_AF-A0A0A2T7G9-F1
#
_entry.id   AF-A0A0A2T7G9-F1
#
_cell.length_a   1.000
_cell.length_b   1.000
_cell.length_c   1.000
_cell.angle_alpha   90.00
_cell.angle_beta   90.00
_cell.angle_gamma   90.00
#
_symmetry.space_group_name_H-M   'P 1'
#
loop_
_entity.id
_entity.type
_entity.pdbx_description
1 polymer ?
#
loop_
_entity_poly.entity_id
_entity_poly.type
_entity_poly.pdbx_seq_one_letter_code
_entity_poly.pdbx_strand_id
1 'polypeptide(L)'
;MKIDGVGLAGATLDLKKLDHLMDKAGFVRAGQWDYERVTYDYKLDTATKGQTYYIRAQGYALEGDVDRGDAVITLMTPLIGLHYYPHGVEYGDGEEFPASVVERANKLLERVKGLIDEFNGGRPPQAVLGELMEWAKENNDEALISKIKSLETYEKDSSNSNE
;
A
#
# COMPACT_ATOMS: atom_id res chain seq x y z
N MET A 1 -14.59 -7.36 0.35
CA MET A 1 -13.77 -8.07 -0.65
C MET A 1 -12.36 -7.47 -0.72
N LYS A 2 -11.32 -8.32 -0.82
CA LYS A 2 -9.93 -7.90 -1.07
C LYS A 2 -9.72 -7.53 -2.54
N ILE A 3 -8.86 -6.55 -2.81
CA ILE A 3 -8.44 -6.18 -4.16
C ILE A 3 -6.97 -6.54 -4.33
N ASP A 4 -6.73 -7.69 -4.96
CA ASP A 4 -5.40 -8.19 -5.27
C ASP A 4 -4.88 -7.63 -6.61
N GLY A 5 -3.56 -7.76 -6.84
CA GLY A 5 -2.95 -7.45 -8.14
C GLY A 5 -2.61 -5.97 -8.40
N VAL A 6 -2.90 -5.06 -7.46
CA VAL A 6 -2.55 -3.63 -7.63
C VAL A 6 -1.11 -3.29 -7.17
N GLY A 7 -0.41 -4.25 -6.55
CA GLY A 7 0.98 -4.06 -6.12
C GLY A 7 1.17 -3.05 -4.99
N LEU A 8 0.12 -2.72 -4.23
CA LEU A 8 0.21 -1.85 -3.05
C LEU A 8 0.59 -2.61 -1.79
N ALA A 9 0.23 -3.88 -1.67
CA ALA A 9 0.58 -4.69 -0.51
C ALA A 9 2.10 -4.85 -0.40
N GLY A 10 2.65 -4.62 0.78
CA GLY A 10 4.09 -4.64 1.05
C GLY A 10 4.80 -3.32 0.80
N ALA A 11 4.17 -2.36 0.10
CA ALA A 11 4.76 -1.05 -0.13
C ALA A 11 5.02 -0.35 1.22
N THR A 12 6.27 0.07 1.44
CA THR A 12 6.72 0.61 2.72
C THR A 12 7.18 2.06 2.56
N LEU A 13 6.62 2.97 3.38
CA LEU A 13 6.89 4.42 3.30
C LEU A 13 6.80 5.08 4.68
N ASP A 14 7.51 6.21 4.85
CA ASP A 14 7.31 7.07 6.03
C ASP A 14 5.87 7.57 6.10
N LEU A 15 5.30 7.57 7.29
CA LEU A 15 3.92 7.93 7.58
C LEU A 15 3.52 9.28 6.96
N LYS A 16 4.28 10.35 7.22
CA LYS A 16 3.96 11.70 6.70
C LYS A 16 3.90 11.75 5.17
N LYS A 17 4.74 10.96 4.51
CA LYS A 17 4.76 10.88 3.05
C LYS A 17 3.56 10.09 2.56
N LEU A 18 3.29 8.95 3.19
CA LEU A 18 2.12 8.14 2.88
C LEU A 18 0.82 8.95 3.03
N ASP A 19 0.68 9.72 4.12
CA ASP A 19 -0.46 10.62 4.33
C ASP A 19 -0.62 11.62 3.18
N HIS A 20 0.47 12.28 2.79
CA HIS A 20 0.45 13.25 1.68
C HIS A 20 0.09 12.60 0.33
N LEU A 21 0.61 11.40 0.03
CA LEU A 21 0.32 10.69 -1.21
C LEU A 21 -1.13 10.18 -1.26
N MET A 22 -1.65 9.68 -0.13
CA MET A 22 -3.03 9.24 0.01
C MET A 22 -4.00 10.42 -0.13
N ASP A 23 -3.72 11.55 0.51
CA ASP A 23 -4.52 12.78 0.37
C ASP A 23 -4.51 13.30 -1.08
N LYS A 24 -3.35 13.32 -1.74
CA LYS A 24 -3.24 13.65 -3.18
C LYS A 24 -4.04 12.70 -4.06
N ALA A 25 -4.24 11.44 -3.65
CA ALA A 25 -5.10 10.48 -4.34
C ALA A 25 -6.59 10.63 -3.99
N GLY A 26 -6.93 11.46 -3.01
CA GLY A 26 -8.30 11.71 -2.53
C GLY A 26 -8.75 10.80 -1.40
N PHE A 27 -7.85 10.01 -0.81
CA PHE A 27 -8.14 9.19 0.36
C PHE A 27 -8.08 10.04 1.63
N VAL A 28 -8.96 9.75 2.58
CA VAL A 28 -9.03 10.43 3.87
C VAL A 28 -8.57 9.49 4.96
N ARG A 29 -7.77 10.00 5.90
CA ARG A 29 -7.37 9.26 7.10
C ARG A 29 -8.60 8.94 7.97
N ALA A 30 -8.86 7.66 8.16
CA ALA A 30 -9.92 7.11 9.00
C ALA A 30 -9.33 6.34 10.20
N GLY A 31 -10.15 6.04 11.21
CA GLY A 31 -9.76 5.16 12.32
C GLY A 31 -8.58 5.68 13.14
N GLN A 32 -8.53 7.00 13.42
CA GLN A 32 -7.42 7.70 14.10
C GLN A 32 -7.17 7.28 15.57
N TRP A 33 -7.79 6.21 16.06
CA TRP A 33 -7.59 5.67 17.41
C TRP A 33 -6.71 4.42 17.43
N ASP A 34 -6.31 3.90 16.27
CA ASP A 34 -5.44 2.73 16.16
C ASP A 34 -3.98 3.17 16.16
N TYR A 35 -3.27 2.90 17.26
CA TYR A 35 -1.87 3.31 17.45
C TYR A 35 -0.88 2.45 16.63
N GLU A 36 -1.31 1.29 16.14
CA GLU A 36 -0.46 0.36 15.39
C GLU A 36 -0.71 0.45 13.89
N ARG A 37 -1.87 0.99 13.50
CA ARG A 37 -2.34 0.96 12.12
C ARG A 37 -2.77 2.31 11.60
N VAL A 38 -2.68 2.41 10.29
CA VAL A 38 -3.19 3.51 9.52
C VAL A 38 -4.31 3.01 8.65
N THR A 39 -5.41 3.76 8.58
CA THR A 39 -6.52 3.45 7.70
C THR A 39 -6.82 4.67 6.83
N TYR A 40 -6.91 4.45 5.53
CA TYR A 40 -7.26 5.46 4.55
C TYR A 40 -8.49 4.99 3.80
N ASP A 41 -9.55 5.78 3.83
CA ASP A 41 -10.80 5.47 3.14
C ASP A 41 -11.06 6.46 2.01
N TYR A 42 -11.49 5.92 0.88
CA TYR A 42 -12.05 6.68 -0.23
C TYR A 42 -13.52 6.33 -0.37
N LYS A 43 -14.39 7.33 -0.25
CA LYS A 43 -15.82 7.16 -0.48
C LYS A 43 -16.13 7.19 -1.98
N LEU A 44 -16.64 6.08 -2.51
CA LEU A 44 -17.11 5.98 -3.88
C LEU A 44 -18.58 6.41 -3.97
N ASP A 45 -18.81 7.57 -4.59
CA ASP A 45 -20.15 7.98 -4.97
C ASP A 45 -20.59 7.19 -6.21
N THR A 46 -21.68 6.43 -6.05
CA THR A 46 -22.29 5.67 -7.15
C THR A 46 -23.62 6.28 -7.56
N ALA A 47 -23.98 6.12 -8.83
CA ALA A 47 -25.30 6.52 -9.32
C ALA A 47 -26.42 5.62 -8.80
N THR A 48 -26.07 4.46 -8.23
CA THR A 48 -27.00 3.52 -7.62
C THR A 48 -27.54 4.12 -6.32
N LYS A 49 -28.80 4.54 -6.34
CA LYS A 49 -29.45 5.16 -5.17
C LYS A 49 -29.34 4.23 -3.95
N GLY A 50 -28.81 4.78 -2.86
CA GLY A 50 -28.81 4.12 -1.55
C GLY A 50 -27.59 3.25 -1.23
N GLN A 51 -26.65 3.08 -2.15
CA GLN A 51 -25.42 2.31 -1.88
C GLN A 51 -24.20 3.22 -1.83
N THR A 52 -23.47 3.15 -0.72
CA THR A 52 -22.20 3.84 -0.54
C THR A 52 -21.10 2.81 -0.39
N TYR A 53 -20.06 2.93 -1.21
CA TYR A 53 -18.92 2.03 -1.17
C TYR A 53 -17.70 2.77 -0.62
N TYR A 54 -16.84 2.04 0.08
CA TYR A 54 -15.58 2.56 0.59
C TYR A 54 -14.44 1.68 0.09
N ILE A 55 -13.44 2.31 -0.51
CA ILE A 55 -12.14 1.67 -0.76
C ILE A 55 -11.30 1.97 0.46
N ARG A 56 -10.71 0.94 1.05
CA ARG A 56 -9.90 1.03 2.24
C ARG A 56 -8.49 0.55 1.94
N ALA A 57 -7.51 1.43 2.14
CA ALA A 57 -6.10 1.08 2.19
C ALA A 57 -5.65 1.13 3.65
N GLN A 58 -5.07 0.03 4.13
CA GLN A 58 -4.55 -0.06 5.49
C GLN A 58 -3.06 -0.33 5.48
N GLY A 59 -2.40 0.06 6.54
CA GLY A 59 -1.02 -0.34 6.81
C GLY A 59 -0.76 -0.43 8.30
N TYR A 60 0.32 -1.09 8.66
CA TYR A 60 0.80 -1.17 10.04
C TYR A 60 2.21 -0.61 10.14
N ALA A 61 2.56 -0.10 11.32
CA ALA A 61 3.90 0.39 11.59
C ALA A 61 4.89 -0.79 11.69
N LEU A 62 5.96 -0.75 10.90
CA LEU A 62 7.12 -1.65 11.06
C LEU A 62 8.06 -1.16 12.15
N GLU A 63 8.22 0.16 12.23
CA GLU A 63 9.03 0.86 13.22
C GLU A 63 8.47 2.27 13.44
N GLY A 64 8.91 2.92 14.52
CA GLY A 64 8.43 4.24 14.92
C GLY A 64 7.03 4.21 15.53
N ASP A 65 6.40 5.39 15.61
CA ASP A 65 5.13 5.57 16.29
C ASP A 65 4.15 6.37 15.40
N VAL A 66 2.93 5.87 15.25
CA VAL A 66 1.89 6.47 14.40
C VAL A 66 1.43 7.82 14.95
N ASP A 67 1.28 7.94 16.26
CA ASP A 67 0.85 9.18 16.92
C ASP A 67 1.95 10.25 16.86
N ARG A 68 3.21 9.84 17.03
CA ARG A 68 4.35 10.76 16.91
C ARG A 68 4.60 11.20 15.47
N GLY A 69 4.06 10.47 14.50
CA GLY A 69 4.16 10.80 13.07
C GLY A 69 5.51 10.41 12.45
N ASP A 70 6.30 9.58 13.12
CA ASP A 70 7.62 9.12 12.65
C ASP A 70 7.65 7.63 12.31
N ALA A 71 6.48 6.98 12.25
CA ALA A 71 6.37 5.59 11.84
C ALA A 71 6.74 5.36 10.37
N VAL A 72 7.33 4.20 10.11
CA VAL A 72 7.45 3.62 8.78
C VAL A 72 6.33 2.61 8.62
N ILE A 73 5.47 2.83 7.64
CA ILE A 73 4.25 2.05 7.43
C ILE A 73 4.45 1.09 6.27
N THR A 74 4.04 -0.17 6.45
CA THR A 74 3.86 -1.10 5.34
C THR A 74 2.37 -1.30 5.03
N LEU A 75 2.01 -1.19 3.75
CA LEU A 75 0.63 -1.32 3.28
C LEU A 75 0.19 -2.78 3.19
N MET A 76 -1.07 -3.03 3.49
CA MET A 76 -1.76 -4.31 3.34
C MET A 76 -2.52 -4.35 2.02
N THR A 77 -3.05 -5.53 1.68
CA THR A 77 -3.98 -5.67 0.55
C THR A 77 -5.20 -4.76 0.76
N PRO A 78 -5.49 -3.85 -0.18
CA PRO A 78 -6.65 -2.98 -0.09
C PRO A 78 -7.97 -3.76 -0.08
N LEU A 79 -9.00 -3.15 0.51
CA LEU A 79 -10.32 -3.71 0.63
C LEU A 79 -11.34 -2.80 -0.04
N ILE A 80 -12.42 -3.39 -0.55
CA ILE A 80 -13.65 -2.67 -0.83
C ILE A 80 -14.76 -3.16 0.10
N GLY A 81 -15.50 -2.19 0.64
CA GLY A 81 -16.62 -2.43 1.53
C GLY A 81 -17.88 -1.70 1.09
N LEU A 82 -19.01 -2.25 1.49
CA LEU A 82 -20.33 -1.67 1.28
C LEU A 82 -20.88 -1.16 2.61
N HIS A 83 -21.36 0.08 2.61
CA HIS A 83 -21.95 0.69 3.79
C HIS A 83 -23.43 0.37 3.89
N TYR A 84 -23.79 -0.33 4.95
CA TYR A 84 -25.15 -0.60 5.38
C TYR A 84 -25.51 0.36 6.49
N TYR A 85 -26.21 1.45 6.18
CA TYR A 85 -26.73 2.29 7.26
C TYR A 85 -27.89 1.57 7.97
N PRO A 86 -27.93 1.52 9.32
CA PRO A 86 -27.02 2.16 10.30
C PRO A 86 -25.90 1.23 10.84
N HIS A 87 -25.74 0.04 10.28
CA HIS A 87 -24.86 -1.03 10.76
C HIS A 87 -23.36 -0.84 10.48
N GLY A 88 -22.99 0.06 9.57
CA GLY A 88 -21.60 0.36 9.25
C GLY A 88 -21.15 -0.27 7.94
N VAL A 89 -19.84 -0.43 7.77
CA VAL A 89 -19.24 -0.87 6.50
C VAL A 89 -18.80 -2.34 6.60
N GLU A 90 -19.30 -3.16 5.71
CA GLU A 90 -18.97 -4.58 5.61
C GLU A 90 -17.92 -4.79 4.52
N TYR A 91 -16.80 -5.43 4.88
CA TYR A 91 -15.65 -5.69 4.00
C TYR A 91 -15.50 -7.18 3.64
N GLY A 92 -16.52 -8.00 3.88
CA GLY A 92 -16.47 -9.47 3.78
C GLY A 92 -16.60 -10.08 2.37
N ASP A 93 -16.54 -11.41 2.34
CA ASP A 93 -16.56 -12.27 1.13
C ASP A 93 -17.97 -12.68 0.67
N GLY A 94 -19.01 -12.26 1.39
CA GLY A 94 -20.42 -12.52 1.03
C GLY A 94 -21.08 -11.42 0.21
N GLU A 95 -20.33 -10.37 -0.15
CA GLU A 95 -20.85 -9.17 -0.80
C GLU A 95 -20.52 -9.16 -2.30
N GLU A 96 -21.54 -8.92 -3.13
CA GLU A 96 -21.36 -8.74 -4.57
C GLU A 96 -21.14 -7.26 -4.90
N PHE A 97 -19.98 -6.95 -5.46
CA PHE A 97 -19.63 -5.60 -5.90
C PHE A 97 -19.87 -5.47 -7.40
N PRO A 98 -20.59 -4.44 -7.88
CA PRO A 98 -20.77 -4.22 -9.31
C PRO A 98 -19.42 -4.03 -10.00
N ALA A 99 -19.26 -4.60 -11.20
CA ALA A 99 -17.99 -4.54 -11.95
C ALA A 99 -17.47 -3.11 -12.15
N SER A 100 -18.38 -2.14 -12.36
CA SER A 100 -18.04 -0.71 -12.51
C SER A 100 -17.45 -0.09 -11.24
N VAL A 101 -17.86 -0.57 -10.06
CA VAL A 101 -17.33 -0.14 -8.76
C VAL A 101 -15.93 -0.74 -8.57
N VAL A 102 -15.77 -2.02 -8.88
CA VAL A 102 -14.46 -2.72 -8.80
C VAL A 102 -13.45 -2.09 -9.76
N GLU A 103 -13.84 -1.78 -10.99
CA GLU A 103 -12.98 -1.12 -11.97
C GLU A 103 -12.53 0.27 -11.50
N ARG A 104 -13.45 1.07 -10.94
CA ARG A 104 -13.11 2.37 -10.35
C ARG A 104 -12.16 2.23 -9.17
N ALA A 105 -12.37 1.22 -8.33
CA ALA A 105 -11.49 0.97 -7.19
C ALA A 105 -10.07 0.62 -7.65
N ASN A 106 -9.93 -0.26 -8.64
CA ASN A 106 -8.63 -0.59 -9.24
C ASN A 106 -7.94 0.67 -9.78
N LYS A 107 -8.62 1.51 -10.57
CA LYS A 107 -8.04 2.76 -11.10
C LYS A 107 -7.57 3.73 -10.01
N LEU A 108 -8.32 3.84 -8.91
CA LEU A 108 -7.92 4.70 -7.78
C LEU A 108 -6.69 4.14 -7.07
N LEU A 109 -6.62 2.83 -6.87
CA LEU A 109 -5.47 2.17 -6.25
C LEU A 109 -4.22 2.18 -7.16
N GLU A 110 -4.39 2.03 -8.48
CA GLU A 110 -3.33 2.20 -9.48
C GLU A 110 -2.76 3.63 -9.44
N ARG A 111 -3.62 4.64 -9.24
CA ARG A 111 -3.17 6.03 -9.05
C ARG A 111 -2.33 6.18 -7.78
N VAL A 112 -2.75 5.57 -6.66
CA VAL A 112 -1.95 5.58 -5.42
C VAL A 112 -0.60 4.91 -5.67
N LYS A 113 -0.59 3.76 -6.35
CA LYS A 113 0.63 3.03 -6.70
C LYS A 113 1.57 3.90 -7.57
N GLY A 114 1.05 4.54 -8.60
CA GLY A 114 1.83 5.43 -9.46
C GLY A 114 2.42 6.62 -8.70
N LEU A 115 1.69 7.21 -7.75
CA LEU A 115 2.21 8.29 -6.89
C LEU A 115 3.32 7.81 -5.96
N ILE A 116 3.20 6.61 -5.41
CA ILE A 116 4.24 5.97 -4.59
C ILE A 116 5.48 5.68 -5.43
N ASP A 117 5.30 5.13 -6.64
CA ASP A 117 6.39 4.79 -7.54
C ASP A 117 7.13 6.03 -8.02
N GLU A 118 6.40 7.06 -8.47
CA GLU A 118 6.97 8.35 -8.85
C GLU A 118 7.82 8.93 -7.72
N PHE A 119 7.31 8.86 -6.48
CA PHE A 119 8.05 9.33 -5.31
C PHE A 119 9.34 8.52 -5.06
N ASN A 120 9.30 7.20 -5.24
CA ASN A 120 10.46 6.33 -5.10
C ASN A 120 11.44 6.41 -6.30
N GLY A 121 11.19 7.31 -7.27
CA GLY A 121 12.00 7.43 -8.47
C GLY A 121 11.77 6.30 -9.48
N GLY A 122 10.55 5.78 -9.53
CA GLY A 122 10.15 4.62 -10.33
C GLY A 122 10.57 3.27 -9.74
N ARG A 123 11.31 3.26 -8.63
CA ARG A 123 11.76 2.03 -7.98
C ARG A 123 10.59 1.32 -7.31
N PRO A 124 10.52 -0.02 -7.39
CA PRO A 124 9.46 -0.78 -6.74
C PRO A 124 9.49 -0.49 -5.23
N PRO A 125 8.34 -0.16 -4.62
CA PRO A 125 8.26 0.23 -3.23
C PRO A 125 8.65 -0.96 -2.36
N GLN A 126 9.83 -0.84 -1.73
CA GLN A 126 10.42 -1.85 -0.86
C GLN A 126 10.30 -3.29 -1.38
N ALA A 127 10.72 -3.48 -2.63
CA ALA A 127 10.87 -4.79 -3.21
C ALA A 127 11.81 -5.66 -2.37
N VAL A 128 11.46 -6.94 -2.20
CA VAL A 128 12.42 -7.99 -1.84
C VAL A 128 13.63 -7.82 -2.76
N LEU A 129 14.84 -8.06 -2.25
CA LEU A 129 16.09 -7.81 -2.98
C LEU A 129 16.07 -8.29 -4.44
N GLY A 130 15.39 -9.40 -4.71
CA GLY A 130 15.13 -9.94 -6.05
C GLY A 130 14.28 -9.06 -6.97
N GLU A 131 13.17 -8.51 -6.51
CA GLU A 131 12.33 -7.59 -7.30
C GLU A 131 13.06 -6.28 -7.59
N LEU A 132 13.86 -5.79 -6.64
CA LEU A 132 14.67 -4.59 -6.80
C LEU A 132 15.80 -4.83 -7.81
N MET A 133 16.36 -6.04 -7.79
CA MET A 133 17.37 -6.50 -8.75
C MET A 133 16.81 -6.60 -10.17
N GLU A 134 15.62 -7.16 -10.34
CA GLU A 134 14.96 -7.22 -11.65
C GLU A 134 14.64 -5.83 -12.20
N TRP A 135 14.05 -4.95 -11.38
CA TRP A 135 13.81 -3.57 -11.79
C TRP A 135 15.10 -2.83 -12.20
N ALA A 136 16.19 -3.02 -11.44
CA ALA A 136 17.46 -2.38 -11.74
C ALA A 136 18.06 -2.87 -13.06
N LYS A 137 17.87 -4.15 -13.41
CA LYS A 137 18.25 -4.70 -14.72
C LYS A 137 17.38 -4.12 -15.83
N GLU A 138 16.07 -4.07 -15.65
CA GLU A 138 15.13 -3.52 -16.66
C GLU A 138 15.41 -2.05 -16.97
N ASN A 139 15.87 -1.27 -15.98
CA ASN A 139 16.14 0.15 -16.11
C ASN A 139 17.63 0.50 -16.29
N ASN A 140 18.51 -0.49 -16.45
CA ASN A 140 19.96 -0.32 -16.56
C ASN A 140 20.61 0.51 -15.41
N ASP A 141 20.14 0.36 -14.17
CA ASP A 141 20.71 1.03 -12.98
C ASP A 141 21.88 0.22 -12.40
N GLU A 142 23.06 0.35 -13.02
CA GLU A 142 24.28 -0.40 -12.62
C GLU A 142 24.72 -0.11 -11.18
N ALA A 143 24.48 1.10 -10.68
CA ALA A 143 24.85 1.49 -9.32
C ALA A 143 24.01 0.73 -8.29
N LEU A 144 22.70 0.59 -8.54
CA LEU A 144 21.80 -0.18 -7.70
C LEU A 144 22.12 -1.69 -7.75
N ILE A 145 22.41 -2.24 -8.94
CA ILE A 145 22.83 -3.64 -9.11
C ILE A 145 24.10 -3.94 -8.29
N SER A 146 25.10 -3.07 -8.34
CA SER A 146 26.34 -3.23 -7.57
C SER A 146 26.08 -3.22 -6.07
N LYS A 147 25.26 -2.27 -5.60
CA LYS A 147 24.88 -2.16 -4.19
C LYS A 147 24.14 -3.40 -3.70
N ILE A 148 23.18 -3.92 -4.48
CA ILE A 148 22.43 -5.14 -4.17
C ILE A 148 23.37 -6.36 -4.01
N LYS A 149 24.28 -6.59 -4.98
CA LYS A 149 25.24 -7.71 -4.93
C LYS A 149 26.15 -7.65 -3.69
N SER A 150 26.55 -6.45 -3.27
CA SER A 150 27.37 -6.28 -2.07
C SER A 150 26.63 -6.68 -0.79
N LEU A 151 25.32 -6.42 -0.72
CA LEU A 151 24.47 -6.79 0.40
C LEU A 151 24.24 -8.31 0.46
N GLU A 152 24.01 -8.97 -0.68
CA GLU A 152 23.88 -10.45 -0.73
C GLU A 152 25.15 -11.17 -0.26
N THR A 153 26.32 -10.58 -0.56
CA THR A 153 27.61 -11.16 -0.18
C THR A 153 27.81 -11.04 1.33
N TYR A 154 27.47 -9.89 1.91
CA TYR A 154 27.52 -9.66 3.34
C TYR A 154 26.60 -10.60 4.14
N GLU A 155 25.37 -10.85 3.68
CA GLU A 155 24.45 -11.78 4.35
C GLU A 155 24.98 -13.23 4.32
N LYS A 156 25.57 -13.67 3.21
CA LYS A 156 26.19 -15.00 3.09
C LYS A 156 27.39 -15.17 4.02
N ASP A 157 28.22 -14.14 4.15
CA ASP A 157 29.38 -14.17 5.04
C ASP A 157 28.99 -14.18 6.52
N SER A 158 27.95 -13.42 6.90
CA SER A 158 27.43 -13.40 8.28
C SER A 158 26.73 -14.70 8.71
N SER A 159 26.13 -15.41 7.75
CA SER A 159 25.47 -16.70 7.97
C SER A 159 26.49 -17.84 8.17
N ASN A 160 27.66 -17.75 7.52
CA ASN A 160 28.76 -18.72 7.65
C ASN A 160 29.67 -18.47 8.86
N SER A 161 29.50 -17.37 9.59
CA SER A 161 30.28 -17.06 10.81
C SER A 161 29.65 -17.56 12.12
N ASN A 162 28.47 -18.19 12.05
CA ASN A 162 27.73 -18.72 13.21
C ASN A 162 27.69 -20.26 13.27
N GLU A 163 28.54 -20.97 12.52
CA GLU A 163 28.79 -22.42 12.67
C GLU A 163 30.09 -22.72 13.41
#